data_AF-A0A2H6FY96-F1
#
_entry.id   AF-A0A2H6FY96-F1
#
_cell.length_a   1.000
_cell.length_b   1.000
_cell.length_c   1.000
_cell.angle_alpha   90.00
_cell.angle_beta   90.00
_cell.angle_gamma   90.00
#
_symmetry.space_group_name_H-M   'P 1'
#
loop_
_entity.id
_entity.type
_entity.pdbx_description
1 polymer ?
#
loop_
_entity_poly.entity_id
_entity_poly.type
_entity_poly.pdbx_seq_one_letter_code
_entity_poly.pdbx_strand_id
1 'polypeptide(L)'
;MSAKKNHVVWHDKYVQRSDRNRFNRHKSCVIWFTGLSAAGKSTIAHNVEQALFKRGVQIYTLDGDNVRHGLNVNLGFSPEDRKENLRNKKARAGIIKNYTGVSDPYEEPENPELVIDTERNDIESSTRLVLELLDKKKFLYPVDK
;
A
#
# COMPACT_ATOMS: atom_id res chain seq x y z
N MET A 1 2.51 42.30 -2.76
CA MET A 1 2.65 41.04 -1.98
C MET A 1 3.48 40.07 -2.80
N SER A 2 4.70 39.74 -2.33
CA SER A 2 5.64 38.88 -3.05
C SER A 2 5.24 37.40 -2.90
N ALA A 3 5.02 36.71 -4.02
CA ALA A 3 4.74 35.28 -4.04
C ALA A 3 5.96 34.51 -3.52
N LYS A 4 5.79 33.70 -2.46
CA LYS A 4 6.82 32.81 -1.92
C LYS A 4 7.31 31.87 -3.04
N LYS A 5 8.54 32.06 -3.52
CA LYS A 5 9.23 31.10 -4.39
C LYS A 5 9.46 29.81 -3.59
N ASN A 6 8.84 28.72 -4.01
CA ASN A 6 9.13 27.40 -3.45
C ASN A 6 10.54 26.98 -3.91
N HIS A 7 11.51 27.08 -3.00
CA HIS A 7 12.90 26.63 -3.16
C HIS A 7 13.04 25.10 -2.97
N VAL A 8 12.23 24.31 -3.68
CA VAL A 8 12.40 22.85 -3.68
C VAL A 8 13.08 22.47 -4.99
N VAL A 9 14.37 22.17 -4.93
CA VAL A 9 15.16 21.67 -6.05
C VAL A 9 15.21 20.14 -5.92
N TRP A 10 14.77 19.44 -6.95
CA TRP A 10 14.96 17.99 -7.04
C TRP A 10 16.44 17.73 -7.30
N HIS A 11 17.11 17.06 -6.35
CA HIS A 11 18.46 16.58 -6.57
C HIS A 11 18.40 15.26 -7.34
N ASP A 12 19.28 15.13 -8.35
CA ASP A 12 19.51 13.84 -8.99
C ASP A 12 19.98 12.84 -7.93
N LYS A 13 19.26 11.73 -7.84
CA LYS A 13 19.53 10.69 -6.85
C LYS A 13 20.66 9.83 -7.38
N TYR A 14 21.70 9.63 -6.57
CA TYR A 14 22.79 8.66 -6.85
C TYR A 14 22.30 7.23 -7.08
N VAL A 15 21.11 6.89 -6.57
CA VAL A 15 20.46 5.58 -6.75
C VAL A 15 19.02 5.79 -7.23
N GLN A 16 18.71 5.27 -8.40
CA GLN A 16 17.39 5.37 -9.02
C GLN A 16 16.49 4.17 -8.69
N ARG A 17 15.20 4.28 -9.03
CA ARG A 17 14.24 3.18 -8.89
C ARG A 17 14.62 1.98 -9.75
N SER A 18 15.14 2.22 -10.96
CA SER A 18 15.65 1.18 -11.86
C SER A 18 16.79 0.37 -11.22
N ASP A 19 17.74 1.05 -10.56
CA ASP A 19 18.85 0.40 -9.87
C ASP A 19 18.35 -0.52 -8.76
N ARG A 20 17.43 -0.02 -7.93
CA ARG A 20 16.80 -0.82 -6.86
C ARG A 20 16.01 -2.00 -7.41
N ASN A 21 15.25 -1.80 -8.49
CA ASN A 21 14.49 -2.88 -9.11
C ASN A 21 15.41 -3.96 -9.68
N ARG A 22 16.54 -3.57 -10.28
CA ARG A 22 17.55 -4.49 -10.80
C ARG A 22 18.23 -5.25 -9.67
N PHE A 23 18.65 -4.55 -8.62
CA PHE A 23 19.29 -5.15 -7.45
C PHE A 23 18.36 -6.14 -6.72
N ASN A 24 17.10 -5.76 -6.50
CA ASN A 24 16.13 -6.59 -5.80
C ASN A 24 15.54 -7.71 -6.66
N ARG A 25 15.74 -7.69 -7.99
CA ARG A 25 15.09 -8.62 -8.93
C ARG A 25 13.57 -8.64 -8.81
N HIS A 26 12.96 -7.49 -8.55
CA HIS A 26 11.53 -7.26 -8.71
C HIS A 26 11.25 -5.76 -8.84
N LYS A 27 10.07 -5.37 -9.34
CA LYS A 27 9.66 -3.97 -9.39
C LYS A 27 9.06 -3.52 -8.05
N SER A 28 9.20 -2.24 -7.72
CA SER A 28 8.48 -1.65 -6.58
C SER A 28 7.01 -1.37 -6.95
N CYS A 29 6.09 -1.72 -6.05
CA CYS A 29 4.68 -1.34 -6.12
C CYS A 29 4.11 -1.12 -4.72
N VAL A 30 2.88 -0.59 -4.66
CA VAL A 30 2.08 -0.53 -3.44
C VAL A 30 0.82 -1.33 -3.70
N ILE A 31 0.54 -2.29 -2.82
CA ILE A 31 -0.73 -3.02 -2.81
C ILE A 31 -1.62 -2.35 -1.76
N TRP A 32 -2.70 -1.73 -2.22
CA TRP A 32 -3.60 -1.00 -1.35
C TRP A 32 -4.87 -1.80 -1.08
N PHE A 33 -4.93 -2.47 0.07
CA PHE A 33 -6.15 -3.12 0.53
C PHE A 33 -7.13 -2.09 1.07
N THR A 34 -8.33 -2.06 0.50
CA THR A 34 -9.45 -1.22 0.93
C THR A 34 -10.69 -2.08 1.13
N GLY A 35 -11.56 -1.73 2.08
CA GLY A 35 -12.68 -2.58 2.50
C GLY A 35 -13.15 -2.28 3.92
N LEU A 36 -14.36 -2.74 4.25
CA LEU A 36 -14.97 -2.61 5.58
C LEU A 36 -14.09 -3.16 6.69
N SER A 37 -14.26 -2.66 7.92
CA SER A 37 -13.62 -3.26 9.10
C SER A 37 -13.97 -4.75 9.19
N ALA A 38 -13.04 -5.59 9.64
CA ALA A 38 -13.17 -7.05 9.69
C ALA A 38 -13.35 -7.79 8.34
N ALA A 39 -13.32 -7.12 7.18
CA ALA A 39 -13.36 -7.76 5.85
C ALA A 39 -12.08 -8.56 5.46
N GLY A 40 -11.23 -8.95 6.42
CA GLY A 40 -10.05 -9.78 6.15
C GLY A 40 -8.81 -9.09 5.57
N LYS A 41 -8.80 -7.75 5.42
CA LYS A 41 -7.69 -6.99 4.82
C LYS A 41 -6.31 -7.31 5.42
N SER A 42 -6.16 -7.16 6.74
CA SER A 42 -4.89 -7.41 7.43
C SER A 42 -4.46 -8.86 7.32
N THR A 43 -5.41 -9.79 7.44
CA THR A 43 -5.16 -11.23 7.29
C THR A 43 -4.60 -11.57 5.91
N ILE A 44 -5.24 -11.08 4.84
CA ILE A 44 -4.76 -11.31 3.47
C ILE A 44 -3.41 -10.62 3.25
N ALA A 45 -3.25 -9.37 3.71
CA ALA A 45 -2.00 -8.62 3.56
C ALA A 45 -0.80 -9.36 4.18
N HIS A 46 -0.95 -9.88 5.41
CA HIS A 46 0.11 -10.65 6.07
C HIS A 46 0.39 -12.00 5.39
N ASN A 47 -0.61 -12.66 4.83
CA ASN A 47 -0.39 -13.90 4.07
C ASN A 47 0.34 -13.63 2.74
N VAL A 48 0.00 -12.54 2.04
CA VAL A 48 0.72 -12.07 0.85
C VAL A 48 2.16 -11.71 1.20
N GLU A 49 2.37 -10.99 2.31
CA GLU A 49 3.70 -10.67 2.85
C GLU A 49 4.51 -11.95 3.11
N GLN A 50 3.95 -12.91 3.83
CA GLN A 50 4.63 -14.18 4.11
C GLN A 50 4.97 -14.93 2.81
N ALA A 51 4.04 -15.01 1.87
CA ALA A 51 4.24 -15.71 0.60
C ALA A 51 5.32 -15.06 -0.27
N LEU A 52 5.37 -13.73 -0.34
CA LEU A 52 6.39 -12.98 -1.09
C LEU A 52 7.75 -12.99 -0.38
N PHE A 53 7.76 -12.89 0.95
CA PHE A 53 8.98 -13.02 1.74
C PHE A 53 9.65 -14.37 1.55
N LYS A 54 8.88 -15.47 1.55
CA LYS A 54 9.38 -16.82 1.23
C LYS A 54 9.97 -16.94 -0.19
N ARG A 55 9.61 -16.03 -1.11
CA ARG A 55 10.17 -15.93 -2.47
C ARG A 55 11.37 -14.97 -2.55
N GLY A 56 11.84 -14.42 -1.44
CA GLY A 56 12.96 -13.47 -1.39
C GLY A 56 12.61 -12.04 -1.84
N VAL A 57 11.32 -11.72 -1.98
CA VAL A 57 10.86 -10.39 -2.37
C VAL A 57 10.94 -9.44 -1.17
N GLN A 58 11.48 -8.24 -1.39
CA GLN A 58 11.47 -7.18 -0.38
C GLN A 58 10.06 -6.61 -0.25
N ILE A 59 9.41 -6.88 0.89
CA ILE A 59 8.03 -6.50 1.18
C ILE A 59 7.89 -6.04 2.63
N TYR A 60 6.91 -5.19 2.88
CA TYR A 60 6.55 -4.74 4.21
C TYR A 60 5.06 -4.34 4.27
N THR A 61 4.36 -4.77 5.32
CA THR A 61 2.95 -4.45 5.54
C THR A 61 2.77 -3.25 6.45
N LEU A 62 2.04 -2.24 5.97
CA LEU A 62 1.69 -1.03 6.73
C LEU A 62 0.25 -1.11 7.27
N ASP A 63 0.04 -1.99 8.25
CA ASP A 63 -1.27 -2.15 8.87
C ASP A 63 -1.61 -1.00 9.83
N GLY A 64 -2.87 -0.57 9.82
CA GLY A 64 -3.39 0.45 10.74
C GLY A 64 -3.12 0.11 12.21
N ASP A 65 -3.16 -1.16 12.58
CA ASP A 65 -2.93 -1.61 13.95
C ASP A 65 -1.44 -1.51 14.33
N ASN A 66 -0.52 -1.91 13.44
CA ASN A 66 0.93 -1.81 13.68
C ASN A 66 1.47 -0.36 13.61
N VAL A 67 0.90 0.49 12.76
CA VAL A 67 1.35 1.89 12.63
C VAL A 67 0.87 2.76 13.82
N ARG A 68 -0.24 2.38 14.48
CA ARG A 68 -0.76 3.06 15.68
C ARG A 68 0.17 2.92 16.89
N HIS A 69 0.98 1.87 16.97
CA HIS A 69 1.94 1.66 18.06
C HIS A 69 3.26 2.46 17.92
N GLY A 70 3.51 3.12 16.78
CA GLY A 70 4.77 3.83 16.54
C GLY A 70 4.59 5.19 15.85
N LEU A 71 4.49 5.19 14.53
CA LEU A 71 4.54 6.42 13.70
C LEU A 71 3.31 7.34 13.85
N ASN A 72 2.18 6.84 14.37
CA ASN A 72 0.94 7.58 14.55
C ASN A 72 0.46 7.61 16.02
N VAL A 73 1.39 7.60 16.99
CA VAL A 73 1.09 7.59 18.45
C VAL A 73 0.27 8.82 18.91
N ASN A 74 0.28 9.93 18.16
CA ASN A 74 -0.44 11.15 18.52
C ASN A 74 -1.77 11.34 17.76
N LEU A 75 -2.26 10.33 17.05
CA LEU A 75 -3.50 10.43 16.26
C LEU A 75 -4.54 9.50 16.89
N GLY A 76 -5.49 10.08 17.60
CA GLY A 76 -6.61 9.38 18.21
C GLY A 76 -7.58 8.77 17.18
N PHE A 77 -8.78 8.41 17.63
CA PHE A 77 -9.82 7.89 16.74
C PHE A 77 -10.67 9.00 16.11
N SER A 78 -10.26 10.27 16.29
CA SER A 78 -11.03 11.38 15.80
C SER A 78 -11.13 11.34 14.27
N PRO A 79 -12.27 11.80 13.73
CA PRO A 79 -12.40 12.32 12.39
C PRO A 79 -11.11 12.86 11.74
N GLU A 80 -10.48 13.84 12.39
CA GLU A 80 -9.31 14.55 11.88
C GLU A 80 -8.05 13.66 11.88
N ASP A 81 -7.90 12.81 12.89
CA ASP A 81 -6.76 11.92 13.05
C ASP A 81 -6.74 10.78 12.03
N ARG A 82 -7.92 10.25 11.66
CA ARG A 82 -8.04 9.25 10.57
C ARG A 82 -7.70 9.86 9.21
N LYS A 83 -8.08 11.11 9.00
CA LYS A 83 -7.77 11.87 7.79
C LYS A 83 -6.26 12.10 7.66
N GLU A 84 -5.60 12.43 8.76
CA GLU A 84 -4.16 12.60 8.83
C GLU A 84 -3.40 11.28 8.66
N ASN A 85 -3.91 10.19 9.24
CA ASN A 85 -3.39 8.84 9.02
C ASN A 85 -3.43 8.44 7.53
N LEU A 86 -4.55 8.72 6.86
CA LEU A 86 -4.71 8.46 5.43
C LEU A 86 -3.79 9.35 4.59
N ARG A 87 -3.62 10.62 4.98
CA ARG A 87 -2.70 11.59 4.34
C ARG A 87 -1.25 11.13 4.45
N ASN A 88 -0.77 10.72 5.63
CA ASN A 88 0.60 10.25 5.83
C ASN A 88 0.91 8.98 5.05
N LYS A 89 -0.06 8.05 4.95
CA LYS A 89 0.08 6.83 4.13
C LYS A 89 0.10 7.14 2.62
N LYS A 90 -0.79 8.01 2.14
CA LYS A 90 -0.87 8.42 0.72
C LYS A 90 0.30 9.30 0.27
N ALA A 91 0.75 10.24 1.10
CA ALA A 91 1.88 11.13 0.82
C ALA A 91 3.21 10.37 0.67
N ARG A 92 3.43 9.32 1.47
CA ARG A 92 4.61 8.44 1.33
C ARG A 92 4.57 7.58 0.07
N ALA A 93 3.38 7.26 -0.45
CA ALA A 93 3.19 6.54 -1.71
C ALA A 93 3.28 7.44 -2.95
N GLY A 94 3.34 8.77 -2.78
CA GLY A 94 3.40 9.74 -3.89
C GLY A 94 2.08 9.92 -4.64
N ILE A 95 0.96 9.51 -4.05
CA ILE A 95 -0.36 9.48 -4.70
C ILE A 95 -1.26 10.49 -3.97
N ILE A 96 -1.85 11.41 -4.74
CA ILE A 96 -3.03 12.25 -4.42
C ILE A 96 -2.78 13.69 -3.89
N LYS A 97 -3.09 14.64 -4.80
CA LYS A 97 -3.83 15.90 -4.55
C LYS A 97 -5.33 15.56 -4.42
N ASN A 98 -6.01 16.17 -3.45
CA ASN A 98 -7.47 16.20 -3.18
C ASN A 98 -8.01 15.19 -2.14
N TYR A 99 -9.00 15.64 -1.35
CA TYR A 99 -9.12 15.46 0.11
C TYR A 99 -10.61 15.47 0.55
N THR A 100 -11.03 14.61 1.51
CA THR A 100 -12.30 14.58 2.33
C THR A 100 -12.22 13.40 3.36
N GLY A 101 -13.01 13.20 4.45
CA GLY A 101 -14.22 13.89 4.90
C GLY A 101 -14.96 13.46 6.20
N VAL A 102 -14.70 12.35 6.93
CA VAL A 102 -15.26 12.02 8.29
C VAL A 102 -16.71 11.51 8.33
N SER A 103 -16.89 10.32 8.93
CA SER A 103 -18.13 9.51 8.97
C SER A 103 -18.64 9.09 7.59
N ASP A 104 -17.73 9.14 6.61
CA ASP A 104 -18.02 8.71 5.26
C ASP A 104 -18.34 7.20 5.30
N PRO A 105 -19.48 6.77 4.73
CA PRO A 105 -19.70 5.36 4.45
C PRO A 105 -18.50 4.84 3.65
N TYR A 106 -18.19 3.55 3.80
CA TYR A 106 -17.13 2.97 3.00
C TYR A 106 -17.46 3.17 1.51
N GLU A 107 -16.62 3.95 0.83
CA GLU A 107 -16.72 4.16 -0.61
C GLU A 107 -15.97 3.02 -1.29
N GLU A 108 -16.72 2.11 -1.90
CA GLU A 108 -16.17 1.09 -2.77
C GLU A 108 -15.41 1.76 -3.94
N PRO A 109 -14.19 1.29 -4.26
CA PRO A 109 -13.47 1.82 -5.41
C PRO A 109 -14.24 1.49 -6.69
N GLU A 110 -14.43 2.48 -7.57
CA GLU A 110 -15.11 2.27 -8.86
C GLU A 110 -14.32 1.38 -9.83
N ASN A 111 -12.98 1.44 -9.76
CA ASN A 111 -12.08 0.75 -10.68
C ASN A 111 -10.94 0.03 -9.94
N PRO A 112 -11.24 -1.00 -9.12
CA PRO A 112 -10.21 -1.77 -8.44
C PRO A 112 -9.46 -2.68 -9.44
N GLU A 113 -8.15 -2.85 -9.26
CA GLU A 113 -7.40 -3.84 -10.04
C GLU A 113 -7.77 -5.29 -9.70
N LEU A 114 -8.32 -5.54 -8.50
CA LEU A 114 -8.78 -6.82 -8.01
C LEU A 114 -9.85 -6.64 -6.93
N VAL A 115 -10.93 -7.42 -7.04
CA VAL A 115 -11.96 -7.58 -6.01
C VAL A 115 -11.81 -8.98 -5.43
N ILE A 116 -11.77 -9.07 -4.11
CA ILE A 116 -11.72 -10.35 -3.38
C ILE A 116 -12.99 -10.45 -2.55
N ASP A 117 -13.84 -11.41 -2.89
CA ASP A 117 -14.99 -11.79 -2.07
C ASP A 117 -14.52 -12.79 -1.01
N THR A 118 -14.32 -12.30 0.21
CA THR A 118 -13.82 -13.09 1.35
C THR A 118 -14.87 -14.01 1.96
N GLU A 119 -16.15 -13.90 1.57
CA GLU A 119 -17.18 -14.86 1.97
C GLU A 119 -17.12 -16.12 1.09
N ARG A 120 -16.62 -15.98 -0.15
CA ARG A 120 -16.51 -17.07 -1.12
C ARG A 120 -15.11 -17.64 -1.26
N ASN A 121 -14.08 -16.93 -0.82
CA ASN A 121 -12.69 -17.35 -0.92
C ASN A 121 -12.09 -17.51 0.48
N ASP A 122 -11.40 -18.62 0.68
CA ASP A 122 -10.54 -18.77 1.84
C ASP A 122 -9.28 -17.88 1.75
N ILE A 123 -8.50 -17.85 2.81
CA ILE A 123 -7.29 -17.02 2.92
C ILE A 123 -6.28 -17.40 1.85
N GLU A 124 -6.09 -18.70 1.59
CA GLU A 124 -5.10 -19.18 0.62
C GLU A 124 -5.47 -18.75 -0.80
N SER A 125 -6.73 -18.95 -1.20
CA SER A 125 -7.24 -18.57 -2.52
C SER A 125 -7.21 -17.06 -2.71
N SER A 126 -7.62 -16.31 -1.68
CA SER A 126 -7.51 -14.83 -1.67
C SER A 126 -6.07 -14.36 -1.84
N THR A 127 -5.13 -15.00 -1.16
CA THR A 127 -3.69 -14.70 -1.28
C THR A 127 -3.19 -15.01 -2.69
N ARG A 128 -3.60 -16.15 -3.26
CA ARG A 128 -3.22 -16.56 -4.62
C ARG A 128 -3.67 -15.55 -5.67
N LEU A 129 -4.90 -15.03 -5.58
CA LEU A 129 -5.42 -14.00 -6.48
C LEU A 129 -4.56 -12.74 -6.50
N VAL A 130 -4.06 -12.30 -5.34
CA VAL A 130 -3.16 -11.14 -5.26
C VAL A 130 -1.82 -11.44 -5.94
N LEU A 131 -1.25 -12.62 -5.71
CA LEU A 131 0.02 -13.03 -6.33
C LEU A 131 -0.11 -13.14 -7.85
N GLU A 132 -1.20 -13.73 -8.34
CA GLU A 132 -1.50 -13.82 -9.77
C GLU A 132 -1.66 -12.45 -10.41
N LEU A 133 -2.28 -11.48 -9.73
CA LEU A 133 -2.34 -10.10 -10.20
C LEU A 133 -0.93 -9.50 -10.34
N LEU A 134 -0.05 -9.69 -9.35
CA LEU A 134 1.32 -9.17 -9.39
C LEU A 134 2.13 -9.78 -10.54
N ASP A 135 1.97 -11.07 -10.77
CA ASP A 135 2.59 -11.78 -11.89
C ASP A 135 2.06 -11.26 -13.24
N LYS A 136 0.73 -11.14 -13.38
CA LYS A 136 0.08 -10.60 -14.58
C LYS A 136 0.54 -9.17 -14.88
N LYS A 137 0.73 -8.35 -13.85
CA LYS A 137 1.23 -6.97 -13.95
C LYS A 137 2.76 -6.90 -14.09
N LYS A 138 3.45 -8.05 -14.09
CA LYS A 138 4.92 -8.17 -14.23
C LYS A 138 5.68 -7.38 -13.17
N PHE A 139 5.21 -7.44 -11.92
CA PHE A 139 5.92 -6.88 -10.75
C PHE A 139 6.98 -7.83 -10.21
N LEU A 140 6.72 -9.13 -10.30
CA LEU A 140 7.66 -10.17 -9.96
C LEU A 140 8.40 -10.58 -11.24
N TYR A 141 9.73 -10.67 -11.19
CA TYR A 141 10.48 -11.33 -12.25
C TYR A 141 10.47 -12.84 -12.00
N PRO A 142 10.53 -13.67 -13.05
CA PRO A 142 10.67 -15.11 -12.87
C PRO A 142 11.86 -15.40 -11.95
N VAL A 143 11.62 -16.21 -10.93
CA VAL A 143 12.68 -16.74 -10.08
C VAL A 143 13.39 -17.77 -10.93
N ASP A 144 14.56 -17.45 -11.46
CA ASP A 144 15.44 -18.45 -12.05
C ASP A 144 15.72 -19.49 -10.95
N LYS A 145 15.24 -20.72 -11.15
CA LYS A 145 15.50 -21.87 -10.29
C LYS A 145 16.85 -22.49 -10.62
#